data_AF-A0ABC9D635-F1
#
_entry.id   AF-A0ABC9D635-F1
#
_cell.length_a   1.000
_cell.length_b   1.000
_cell.length_c   1.000
_cell.angle_alpha   90.00
_cell.angle_beta   90.00
_cell.angle_gamma   90.00
#
_symmetry.space_group_name_H-M   'P 1'
#
loop_
_entity.id
_entity.type
_entity.pdbx_description
1 polymer ?
#
loop_
_entity_poly.entity_id
_entity_poly.type
_entity_poly.pdbx_seq_one_letter_code
_entity_poly.pdbx_strand_id
1 'polypeptide(L)'
;MPPAQSAKRASAESPSGDRLSALPDALLYAVLYFLPAPQAVQTSVLSRRWRHLWRTSPCVSIDMREFGITMAICGKFLKQRWRKFEDFTTSLLLFRSSDVSLDKFLLYTTPSVPKRMLVVDRWVRRGIMYCPQVIEVLIPGPQAVAFPFPHLGASSCRLKRLNLLGVCLDHRFGEQIRSQCPVLEELELRKCRHSFEEITSSSLKRLIIDTLVNETGNHFVIRTTSVVYLQMTVSSVWYSNGISVHVTDSLVKAFIHLRCKGGTFSLDKQRSLLVDLCNVPTLVLRGFQTKAMLVEESDKFPVFRNMKTMSLAECFLDKCHLYAKLEALGSFLQNAPCLKKLTLLCCMFRTDSTMKGQILRKSISLPHHHGRTFQCPMLKSIEVVYQADLDNQLTELLWGIGRILPNVSITLTYRLLD
;
A
#
# COMPACT_ATOMS: atom_id res chain seq x y z
N MET A 1 39.45 -81.94 4.32
CA MET A 1 38.69 -80.74 3.89
C MET A 1 39.24 -79.52 4.60
N PRO A 2 39.77 -78.52 3.88
CA PRO A 2 39.83 -77.13 4.34
C PRO A 2 38.82 -76.25 3.57
N PRO A 3 38.43 -75.08 4.12
CA PRO A 3 37.18 -74.40 3.76
C PRO A 3 37.28 -73.49 2.52
N ALA A 4 36.12 -73.30 1.90
CA ALA A 4 35.88 -72.56 0.68
C ALA A 4 36.21 -71.06 0.78
N GLN A 5 36.80 -70.54 -0.31
CA GLN A 5 36.97 -69.11 -0.57
C GLN A 5 35.60 -68.46 -0.76
N SER A 6 35.24 -67.53 0.14
CA SER A 6 34.13 -66.61 -0.10
C SER A 6 34.67 -65.41 -0.89
N ALA A 7 34.24 -65.33 -2.16
CA ALA A 7 34.53 -64.23 -3.04
C ALA A 7 34.01 -62.90 -2.47
N LYS A 8 34.90 -61.92 -2.33
CA LYS A 8 34.55 -60.51 -2.13
C LYS A 8 33.61 -60.08 -3.25
N ARG A 9 32.32 -59.95 -2.95
CA ARG A 9 31.37 -59.25 -3.82
C ARG A 9 31.75 -57.77 -3.75
N ALA A 10 32.50 -57.31 -4.75
CA ALA A 10 32.68 -55.89 -5.00
C ALA A 10 31.28 -55.30 -5.21
N SER A 11 30.79 -54.59 -4.20
CA SER A 11 29.65 -53.70 -4.38
C SER A 11 30.08 -52.65 -5.39
N ALA A 12 29.50 -52.70 -6.58
CA ALA A 12 29.56 -51.59 -7.51
C ALA A 12 29.00 -50.36 -6.78
N GLU A 13 29.88 -49.48 -6.33
CA GLU A 13 29.50 -48.14 -5.94
C GLU A 13 28.95 -47.44 -7.19
N SER A 14 27.63 -47.35 -7.29
CA SER A 14 27.02 -46.37 -8.17
C SER A 14 27.46 -44.99 -7.68
N PRO A 15 28.03 -44.11 -8.53
CA PRO A 15 28.26 -42.71 -8.18
C PRO A 15 26.91 -41.96 -8.27
N SER A 16 25.88 -42.48 -7.59
CA SER A 16 24.67 -41.73 -7.25
C SER A 16 24.98 -40.87 -6.03
N GLY A 17 26.08 -40.11 -6.09
CA GLY A 17 26.40 -39.12 -5.08
C GLY A 17 25.23 -38.15 -4.96
N ASP A 18 24.91 -37.75 -3.73
CA ASP A 18 23.86 -36.77 -3.44
C ASP A 18 24.18 -35.45 -4.16
N ARG A 19 23.65 -35.30 -5.38
CA ARG A 19 23.89 -34.16 -6.26
C ARG A 19 23.42 -32.85 -5.64
N LEU A 20 22.41 -32.93 -4.77
CA LEU A 20 21.90 -31.77 -4.04
C LEU A 20 22.91 -31.33 -2.98
N SER A 21 23.55 -32.27 -2.27
CA SER A 21 24.66 -31.96 -1.37
C SER A 21 25.96 -31.60 -2.07
N ALA A 22 26.09 -31.78 -3.38
CA ALA A 22 27.26 -31.34 -4.15
C ALA A 22 27.20 -29.86 -4.56
N LEU A 23 26.02 -29.21 -4.47
CA LEU A 23 25.87 -27.80 -4.84
C LEU A 23 26.67 -26.86 -3.93
N PRO A 24 27.16 -25.72 -4.43
CA PRO A 24 27.73 -24.67 -3.59
C PRO A 24 26.71 -24.09 -2.59
N ASP A 25 27.18 -23.63 -1.42
CA ASP A 25 26.31 -23.08 -0.36
C ASP A 25 25.40 -21.95 -0.85
N ALA A 26 25.90 -21.10 -1.76
CA ALA A 26 25.11 -20.03 -2.36
C ALA A 26 23.83 -20.55 -3.04
N LEU A 27 23.89 -21.70 -3.73
CA LEU A 27 22.71 -22.30 -4.37
C LEU A 27 21.79 -22.97 -3.35
N LEU A 28 22.34 -23.57 -2.29
CA LEU A 28 21.54 -24.13 -1.20
C LEU A 28 20.74 -23.03 -0.48
N TYR A 29 21.38 -21.91 -0.17
CA TYR A 29 20.70 -20.75 0.42
C TYR A 29 19.72 -20.09 -0.55
N ALA A 30 20.01 -20.07 -1.85
CA ALA A 30 19.05 -19.62 -2.85
C ALA A 30 17.79 -20.48 -2.87
N VAL A 31 17.92 -21.81 -2.78
CA VAL A 31 16.77 -22.71 -2.64
C VAL A 31 15.99 -22.38 -1.36
N LEU A 32 16.67 -22.31 -0.21
CA LEU A 32 16.02 -22.00 1.07
C LEU A 32 15.35 -20.62 1.10
N TYR A 33 15.86 -19.64 0.35
CA TYR A 33 15.31 -18.29 0.28
C TYR A 33 13.86 -18.28 -0.23
N PHE A 34 13.51 -19.21 -1.12
CA PHE A 34 12.17 -19.32 -1.70
C PHE A 34 11.21 -20.23 -0.92
N LEU A 35 11.69 -20.96 0.10
CA LEU A 35 10.87 -21.89 0.86
C LEU A 35 10.21 -21.21 2.08
N PRO A 36 8.92 -21.48 2.34
CA PRO A 36 8.32 -21.28 3.66
C PRO A 36 9.14 -21.97 4.74
N ALA A 37 9.20 -21.39 5.94
CA ALA A 37 10.04 -21.89 7.02
C ALA A 37 9.80 -23.38 7.37
N PRO A 38 8.55 -23.92 7.40
CA PRO A 38 8.34 -25.35 7.63
C PRO A 38 9.02 -26.23 6.59
N GLN A 39 8.96 -25.85 5.32
CA GLN A 39 9.57 -26.58 4.21
C GLN A 39 11.09 -26.45 4.25
N ALA A 40 11.61 -25.26 4.56
CA ALA A 40 13.04 -25.04 4.78
C ALA A 40 13.59 -25.96 5.89
N VAL A 41 12.88 -26.11 7.01
CA VAL A 41 13.27 -27.04 8.09
C VAL A 41 13.16 -28.49 7.63
N GLN A 42 12.14 -28.86 6.85
CA GLN A 42 11.98 -30.22 6.32
C GLN A 42 13.15 -30.65 5.43
N THR A 43 13.84 -29.72 4.74
CA THR A 43 15.04 -30.07 3.97
C THR A 43 16.15 -30.71 4.83
N SER A 44 16.10 -30.56 6.16
CA SER A 44 17.07 -31.15 7.09
C SER A 44 17.16 -32.68 7.03
N VAL A 45 16.16 -33.36 6.47
CA VAL A 45 16.17 -34.83 6.31
C VAL A 45 16.78 -35.29 4.99
N LEU A 46 17.02 -34.38 4.04
CA LEU A 46 17.55 -34.72 2.71
C LEU A 46 18.97 -35.27 2.79
N SER A 47 19.83 -34.66 3.62
CA SER A 47 21.20 -35.12 3.82
C SER A 47 21.84 -34.56 5.09
N ARG A 48 23.05 -35.04 5.41
CA ARG A 48 23.87 -34.46 6.49
C ARG A 48 24.17 -32.97 6.30
N ARG A 49 24.35 -32.52 5.05
CA ARG A 49 24.67 -31.13 4.71
C ARG A 49 23.46 -30.23 4.96
N TRP A 50 22.25 -30.66 4.62
CA TRP A 50 21.03 -29.88 4.78
C TRP A 50 20.52 -29.79 6.22
N ARG A 51 20.97 -30.67 7.11
CA ARG A 51 20.49 -30.81 8.49
C ARG A 51 20.40 -29.49 9.27
N HIS A 52 21.36 -28.59 9.06
CA HIS A 52 21.47 -27.35 9.82
C HIS A 52 21.34 -26.08 8.98
N LEU A 53 21.20 -26.16 7.65
CA LEU A 53 21.21 -24.98 6.77
C LEU A 53 20.06 -24.01 7.06
N TRP A 54 18.90 -24.52 7.49
CA TRP A 54 17.77 -23.67 7.86
C TRP A 54 18.10 -22.70 9.01
N ARG A 55 19.05 -23.05 9.90
CA ARG A 55 19.46 -22.20 11.03
C ARG A 55 20.23 -20.96 10.58
N THR A 56 20.86 -21.01 9.42
CA THR A 56 21.63 -19.91 8.82
C THR A 56 20.95 -19.36 7.57
N SER A 57 19.74 -19.82 7.24
CA SER A 57 18.99 -19.36 6.06
C SER A 57 18.86 -17.83 6.04
N PRO A 58 19.13 -17.12 4.93
CA PRO A 58 18.95 -15.66 4.87
C PRO A 58 17.49 -15.22 4.94
N CYS A 59 16.54 -16.12 4.70
CA CYS A 59 15.11 -15.85 4.70
C CYS A 59 14.40 -16.66 5.79
N VAL A 60 13.52 -16.00 6.54
CA VAL A 60 12.56 -16.65 7.44
C VAL A 60 11.17 -16.18 7.04
N SER A 61 10.39 -17.09 6.46
CA SER A 61 9.02 -16.85 6.02
C SER A 61 8.07 -17.73 6.83
N ILE A 62 7.40 -17.12 7.81
CA ILE A 62 6.48 -17.79 8.73
C ILE A 62 5.06 -17.41 8.35
N ASP A 63 4.28 -18.38 7.88
CA ASP A 63 2.89 -18.18 7.53
C ASP A 63 2.00 -19.19 8.24
N MET A 64 1.08 -18.69 9.07
CA MET A 64 0.14 -19.55 9.80
C MET A 64 -0.72 -20.44 8.88
N ARG A 65 -0.89 -20.07 7.59
CA ARG A 65 -1.66 -20.84 6.60
C ARG A 65 -1.00 -22.18 6.29
N GLU A 66 0.33 -22.27 6.39
CA GLU A 66 1.08 -23.53 6.28
C GLU A 66 0.70 -24.53 7.39
N PHE A 67 0.16 -24.03 8.50
CA PHE A 67 -0.35 -24.85 9.61
C PHE A 67 -1.87 -25.08 9.50
N GLY A 68 -2.44 -24.73 8.35
CA GLY A 68 -3.87 -24.77 8.10
C GLY A 68 -4.66 -23.83 9.00
N ILE A 69 -4.10 -22.69 9.44
CA ILE A 69 -4.85 -21.71 10.24
C ILE A 69 -5.48 -20.70 9.29
N THR A 70 -6.81 -20.64 9.29
CA THR A 70 -7.60 -19.70 8.49
C THR A 70 -8.74 -19.12 9.33
N MET A 71 -9.32 -18.01 8.87
CA MET A 71 -10.46 -17.36 9.55
C MET A 71 -11.72 -18.23 9.64
N ALA A 72 -11.79 -19.32 8.84
CA ALA A 72 -12.93 -20.24 8.85
C ALA A 72 -12.86 -21.26 10.00
N ILE A 73 -11.72 -21.40 10.69
CA ILE A 73 -11.51 -22.46 11.69
C ILE A 73 -11.73 -21.90 13.09
N CYS A 74 -12.62 -22.53 13.84
CA CYS A 74 -13.00 -22.13 15.19
C CYS A 74 -12.78 -23.24 16.24
N GLY A 75 -12.84 -22.87 17.51
CA GLY A 75 -12.89 -23.82 18.62
C GLY A 75 -11.62 -24.66 18.82
N LYS A 76 -11.80 -25.95 19.15
CA LYS A 76 -10.71 -26.87 19.54
C LYS A 76 -9.67 -27.06 18.43
N PHE A 77 -10.10 -27.14 17.17
CA PHE A 77 -9.20 -27.32 16.02
C PHE A 77 -8.25 -26.13 15.85
N LEU A 78 -8.77 -24.89 15.97
CA LEU A 78 -7.93 -23.68 15.95
C LEU A 78 -6.90 -23.72 17.08
N LYS A 79 -7.31 -24.13 18.30
CA LYS A 79 -6.41 -24.24 19.45
C LYS A 79 -5.29 -25.26 19.25
N GLN A 80 -5.56 -26.36 18.55
CA GLN A 80 -4.55 -27.38 18.27
C GLN A 80 -3.60 -26.94 17.16
N ARG A 81 -4.12 -26.42 16.04
CA ARG A 81 -3.29 -25.92 14.92
C ARG A 81 -2.42 -24.75 15.36
N TRP A 82 -2.97 -23.83 16.15
CA TRP A 82 -2.20 -22.73 16.74
C TRP A 82 -1.06 -23.22 17.63
N ARG A 83 -1.26 -24.23 18.48
CA ARG A 83 -0.18 -24.78 19.29
C ARG A 83 0.98 -25.30 18.44
N LYS A 84 0.68 -26.06 17.38
CA LYS A 84 1.71 -26.53 16.44
C LYS A 84 2.46 -25.36 15.79
N PHE A 85 1.73 -24.33 15.35
CA PHE A 85 2.32 -23.11 14.79
C PHE A 85 3.21 -22.39 15.80
N GLU A 86 2.74 -22.28 17.05
CA GLU A 86 3.43 -21.61 18.14
C GLU A 86 4.73 -22.32 18.53
N ASP A 87 4.66 -23.63 18.74
CA ASP A 87 5.81 -24.47 19.09
C ASP A 87 6.86 -24.44 17.98
N PHE A 88 6.42 -24.57 16.72
CA PHE A 88 7.31 -24.49 15.56
C PHE A 88 7.99 -23.13 15.46
N THR A 89 7.22 -22.05 15.48
CA THR A 89 7.75 -20.70 15.27
C THR A 89 8.70 -20.29 16.38
N THR A 90 8.34 -20.61 17.63
CA THR A 90 9.19 -20.36 18.79
C THR A 90 10.50 -21.14 18.68
N SER A 91 10.44 -22.43 18.33
CA SER A 91 11.63 -23.26 18.18
C SER A 91 12.52 -22.78 17.03
N LEU A 92 11.93 -22.45 15.88
CA LEU A 92 12.64 -21.94 14.71
C LEU A 92 13.46 -20.70 15.06
N LEU A 93 12.84 -19.72 15.72
CA LEU A 93 13.49 -18.45 16.08
C LEU A 93 14.44 -18.57 17.29
N LEU A 94 14.26 -19.59 18.13
CA LEU A 94 15.16 -19.86 19.25
C LEU A 94 16.45 -20.54 18.79
N PHE A 95 16.35 -21.53 17.90
CA PHE A 95 17.46 -22.36 17.45
C PHE A 95 18.16 -21.84 16.18
N ARG A 96 17.73 -20.69 15.66
CA ARG A 96 18.43 -19.98 14.59
C ARG A 96 19.75 -19.40 15.12
N SER A 97 20.80 -19.49 14.31
CA SER A 97 22.12 -18.97 14.66
C SER A 97 22.10 -17.43 14.77
N SER A 98 22.67 -16.88 15.85
CA SER A 98 22.65 -15.45 16.18
C SER A 98 23.69 -14.61 15.43
N ASP A 99 24.68 -15.27 14.84
CA ASP A 99 25.75 -14.71 14.03
C ASP A 99 25.32 -14.32 12.61
N VAL A 100 24.20 -14.87 12.12
CA VAL A 100 23.74 -14.65 10.74
C VAL A 100 22.54 -13.72 10.68
N SER A 101 22.77 -12.54 10.09
CA SER A 101 21.70 -11.58 9.79
C SER A 101 20.68 -12.12 8.79
N LEU A 102 19.44 -11.65 8.87
CA LEU A 102 18.41 -11.94 7.87
C LEU A 102 18.49 -10.98 6.69
N ASP A 103 18.16 -11.48 5.51
CA ASP A 103 17.78 -10.63 4.38
C ASP A 103 16.30 -10.33 4.42
N LYS A 104 15.46 -11.32 4.76
CA LYS A 104 14.01 -11.15 4.86
C LYS A 104 13.43 -11.89 6.08
N PHE A 105 12.62 -11.17 6.84
CA PHE A 105 11.77 -11.70 7.89
C PHE A 105 10.31 -11.43 7.54
N LEU A 106 9.53 -12.48 7.34
CA LEU A 106 8.09 -12.40 7.08
C LEU A 106 7.33 -13.19 8.16
N LEU A 107 6.33 -12.55 8.75
CA LEU A 107 5.39 -13.15 9.68
C LEU A 107 3.96 -12.82 9.24
N TYR A 108 3.22 -13.84 8.84
CA TYR A 108 1.80 -13.76 8.54
C TYR A 108 1.00 -14.53 9.60
N THR A 109 0.15 -13.83 10.36
CA THR A 109 -0.66 -14.40 11.43
C THR A 109 -1.99 -13.66 11.58
N THR A 110 -3.01 -14.25 12.20
CA THR A 110 -4.25 -13.52 12.51
C THR A 110 -4.17 -12.82 13.86
N PRO A 111 -5.01 -11.79 14.09
CA PRO A 111 -5.34 -11.36 15.44
C PRO A 111 -5.82 -12.57 16.23
N SER A 112 -5.45 -12.63 17.49
CA SER A 112 -5.84 -13.71 18.38
C SER A 112 -6.05 -13.18 19.79
N VAL A 113 -6.43 -14.06 20.72
CA VAL A 113 -6.62 -13.66 22.11
C VAL A 113 -5.35 -13.02 22.68
N PRO A 114 -5.44 -12.07 23.63
CA PRO A 114 -4.30 -11.31 24.14
C PRO A 114 -3.09 -12.16 24.54
N LYS A 115 -3.31 -13.34 25.14
CA LYS A 115 -2.23 -14.28 25.51
C LYS A 115 -1.34 -14.67 24.33
N ARG A 116 -1.92 -14.86 23.14
CA ARG A 116 -1.18 -15.23 21.92
C ARG A 116 -0.46 -14.04 21.30
N MET A 117 -0.98 -12.83 21.48
CA MET A 117 -0.32 -11.62 21.00
C MET A 117 1.03 -11.36 21.69
N LEU A 118 1.17 -11.74 22.97
CA LEU A 118 2.47 -11.71 23.66
C LEU A 118 3.50 -12.63 23.00
N VAL A 119 3.06 -13.79 22.50
CA VAL A 119 3.95 -14.74 21.82
C VAL A 119 4.36 -14.19 20.46
N VAL A 120 3.41 -13.61 19.72
CA VAL A 120 3.68 -12.92 18.45
C VAL A 120 4.65 -11.74 18.65
N ASP A 121 4.50 -10.95 19.72
CA ASP A 121 5.43 -9.87 20.07
C ASP A 121 6.86 -10.38 20.22
N ARG A 122 7.05 -11.49 20.95
CA ARG A 122 8.36 -12.12 21.08
C ARG A 122 8.93 -12.56 19.74
N TRP A 123 8.11 -13.13 18.85
CA TRP A 123 8.56 -13.53 17.52
C TRP A 123 9.00 -12.34 16.67
N VAL A 124 8.23 -11.26 16.66
CA VAL A 124 8.58 -10.05 15.90
C VAL A 124 9.85 -9.43 16.44
N ARG A 125 9.99 -9.26 17.76
CA ARG A 125 11.23 -8.77 18.39
C ARG A 125 12.43 -9.63 18.04
N ARG A 126 12.26 -10.95 18.09
CA ARG A 126 13.33 -11.90 17.76
C ARG A 126 13.70 -11.83 16.27
N GLY A 127 12.72 -11.69 15.38
CA GLY A 127 12.94 -11.46 13.95
C GLY A 127 13.72 -10.17 13.68
N ILE A 128 13.35 -9.07 14.35
CA ILE A 128 14.05 -7.77 14.28
C ILE A 128 15.50 -7.90 14.78
N MET A 129 15.74 -8.65 15.86
CA MET A 129 17.07 -8.84 16.44
C MET A 129 18.08 -9.43 15.46
N TYR A 130 17.62 -10.17 14.43
CA TYR A 130 18.49 -10.70 13.37
C TYR A 130 18.80 -9.68 12.26
N CYS A 131 18.56 -8.38 12.48
CA CYS A 131 18.91 -7.27 11.58
C CYS A 131 18.47 -7.47 10.10
N PRO A 132 17.18 -7.77 9.83
CA PRO A 132 16.67 -8.01 8.49
C PRO A 132 16.77 -6.79 7.56
N GLN A 133 17.05 -7.02 6.27
CA GLN A 133 16.91 -5.96 5.24
C GLN A 133 15.44 -5.70 4.87
N VAL A 134 14.59 -6.70 5.03
CA VAL A 134 13.15 -6.64 4.73
C VAL A 134 12.36 -7.21 5.90
N ILE A 135 11.43 -6.42 6.44
CA ILE A 135 10.48 -6.85 7.46
C ILE A 135 9.07 -6.78 6.88
N GLU A 136 8.35 -7.90 6.95
CA GLU A 136 6.94 -7.99 6.58
C GLU A 136 6.16 -8.60 7.75
N VAL A 137 5.44 -7.77 8.50
CA VAL A 137 4.58 -8.25 9.61
C VAL A 137 3.13 -8.02 9.23
N LEU A 138 2.46 -9.12 8.91
CA LEU A 138 1.15 -9.13 8.28
C LEU A 138 0.12 -9.75 9.21
N ILE A 139 -0.67 -8.90 9.85
CA ILE A 139 -1.70 -9.30 10.82
C ILE A 139 -3.09 -8.85 10.32
N PRO A 140 -3.64 -9.51 9.29
CA PRO A 140 -4.93 -9.14 8.74
C PRO A 140 -6.04 -9.39 9.77
N GLY A 141 -6.77 -8.33 10.11
CA GLY A 141 -7.95 -8.43 10.96
C GLY A 141 -8.67 -7.09 11.15
N PRO A 142 -9.71 -7.07 12.00
CA PRO A 142 -10.41 -5.84 12.33
C PRO A 142 -9.46 -4.86 13.02
N GLN A 143 -9.52 -3.58 12.64
CA GLN A 143 -8.65 -2.53 13.21
C GLN A 143 -8.79 -2.40 14.73
N ALA A 144 -9.93 -2.78 15.31
CA ALA A 144 -10.16 -2.74 16.75
C ALA A 144 -9.16 -3.58 17.57
N VAL A 145 -8.59 -4.64 17.00
CA VAL A 145 -7.73 -5.62 17.69
C VAL A 145 -6.29 -5.59 17.13
N ALA A 146 -5.78 -4.40 16.82
CA ALA A 146 -4.44 -4.30 16.24
C ALA A 146 -3.32 -4.57 17.26
N PHE A 147 -2.30 -5.27 16.78
CA PHE A 147 -1.13 -5.73 17.53
C PHE A 147 -0.14 -4.57 17.75
N PRO A 148 0.31 -4.28 18.99
CA PRO A 148 1.36 -3.30 19.26
C PRO A 148 2.67 -3.72 18.60
N PHE A 149 3.13 -2.95 17.61
CA PHE A 149 4.37 -3.21 16.93
C PHE A 149 5.55 -2.86 17.85
N PRO A 150 6.53 -3.77 18.02
CA PRO A 150 7.66 -3.52 18.90
C PRO A 150 8.64 -2.49 18.32
N HIS A 151 9.46 -1.92 19.19
CA HIS A 151 10.56 -1.04 18.79
C HIS A 151 11.55 -1.74 17.86
N LEU A 152 11.96 -1.05 16.80
CA LEU A 152 12.94 -1.54 15.83
C LEU A 152 14.36 -1.62 16.41
N GLY A 153 14.73 -0.67 17.28
CA GLY A 153 16.04 -0.65 17.94
C GLY A 153 17.21 -0.49 16.97
N ALA A 154 18.45 -0.66 17.46
CA ALA A 154 19.65 -0.52 16.62
C ALA A 154 19.74 -1.57 15.49
N SER A 155 18.99 -2.67 15.59
CA SER A 155 18.98 -3.75 14.60
C SER A 155 18.36 -3.36 13.26
N SER A 156 17.66 -2.22 13.16
CA SER A 156 17.08 -1.75 11.89
C SER A 156 18.05 -0.96 11.00
N CYS A 157 19.34 -0.89 11.33
CA CYS A 157 20.33 -0.12 10.57
C CYS A 157 20.48 -0.55 9.10
N ARG A 158 20.09 -1.80 8.77
CA ARG A 158 20.13 -2.38 7.42
C ARG A 158 18.75 -2.44 6.74
N LEU A 159 17.71 -2.00 7.42
CA LEU A 159 16.33 -2.14 6.97
C LEU A 159 16.09 -1.27 5.73
N LYS A 160 15.86 -1.91 4.58
CA LYS A 160 15.54 -1.27 3.30
C LYS A 160 14.04 -1.22 3.04
N ARG A 161 13.29 -2.20 3.54
CA ARG A 161 11.83 -2.30 3.32
C ARG A 161 11.09 -2.72 4.58
N LEU A 162 10.06 -1.96 4.92
CA LEU A 162 9.18 -2.23 6.05
C LEU A 162 7.71 -2.26 5.58
N ASN A 163 7.09 -3.44 5.65
CA ASN A 163 5.68 -3.64 5.30
C ASN A 163 4.91 -4.14 6.51
N LEU A 164 3.95 -3.35 6.96
CA LEU A 164 3.15 -3.60 8.13
C LEU A 164 1.67 -3.60 7.76
N LEU A 165 0.95 -4.66 8.15
CA LEU A 165 -0.48 -4.78 7.96
C LEU A 165 -1.17 -5.05 9.31
N GLY A 166 -2.09 -4.18 9.70
CA GLY A 166 -2.96 -4.40 10.86
C GLY A 166 -2.29 -4.27 12.23
N VAL A 167 -1.27 -3.42 12.35
CA VAL A 167 -0.53 -3.19 13.61
C VAL A 167 -0.80 -1.80 14.21
N CYS A 168 -0.58 -1.65 15.52
CA CYS A 168 -0.52 -0.37 16.23
C CYS A 168 0.92 0.12 16.31
N LEU A 169 1.15 1.37 15.92
CA LEU A 169 2.44 2.03 15.98
C LEU A 169 2.41 3.07 17.11
N ASP A 170 3.37 3.00 18.01
CA ASP A 170 3.47 3.94 19.13
C ASP A 170 3.99 5.32 18.71
N HIS A 171 3.92 6.28 19.63
CA HIS A 171 4.40 7.66 19.44
C HIS A 171 5.89 7.76 19.05
N ARG A 172 6.70 6.72 19.31
CA ARG A 172 8.15 6.72 19.02
C ARG A 172 8.47 6.21 17.62
N PHE A 173 7.51 5.63 16.91
CA PHE A 173 7.76 5.02 15.61
C PHE A 173 8.27 6.03 14.58
N GLY A 174 7.73 7.25 14.55
CA GLY A 174 8.21 8.31 13.66
C GLY A 174 9.69 8.65 13.90
N GLU A 175 10.10 8.75 15.16
CA GLU A 175 11.49 9.02 15.54
C GLU A 175 12.42 7.83 15.25
N GLN A 176 11.92 6.58 15.36
CA GLN A 176 12.69 5.39 14.97
C GLN A 176 12.96 5.35 13.47
N ILE A 177 12.00 5.74 12.62
CA ILE A 177 12.25 5.86 11.17
C ILE A 177 13.35 6.88 10.91
N ARG A 178 13.29 8.04 11.59
CA ARG A 178 14.24 9.13 11.42
C ARG A 178 15.66 8.76 11.85
N SER A 179 15.81 8.11 13.00
CA SER A 179 17.12 7.91 13.65
C SER A 179 17.71 6.51 13.49
N GLN A 180 16.88 5.47 13.33
CA GLN A 180 17.31 4.06 13.37
C GLN A 180 17.23 3.35 12.02
N CYS A 181 16.64 3.99 11.00
CA CYS A 181 16.42 3.39 9.68
C CYS A 181 17.09 4.22 8.57
N PRO A 182 18.44 4.35 8.56
CA PRO A 182 19.14 5.27 7.66
C PRO A 182 19.02 4.89 6.17
N VAL A 183 18.82 3.62 5.85
CA VAL A 183 18.76 3.09 4.47
C VAL A 183 17.37 2.63 4.04
N LEU A 184 16.31 3.06 4.74
CA LEU A 184 14.94 2.64 4.45
C LEU A 184 14.44 3.27 3.14
N GLU A 185 14.20 2.45 2.13
CA GLU A 185 13.76 2.88 0.80
C GLU A 185 12.24 2.73 0.62
N GLU A 186 11.63 1.74 1.26
CA GLU A 186 10.19 1.48 1.13
C GLU A 186 9.50 1.31 2.49
N LEU A 187 8.43 2.07 2.70
CA LEU A 187 7.58 1.99 3.88
C LEU A 187 6.13 1.79 3.45
N GLU A 188 5.53 0.73 3.94
CA GLU A 188 4.16 0.34 3.62
C GLU A 188 3.36 0.06 4.89
N LEU A 189 2.35 0.89 5.14
CA LEU A 189 1.47 0.84 6.31
C LEU A 189 0.04 0.60 5.84
N ARG A 190 -0.46 -0.61 6.00
CA ARG A 190 -1.83 -1.00 5.58
C ARG A 190 -2.70 -1.33 6.79
N LYS A 191 -3.88 -0.73 6.88
CA LYS A 191 -4.86 -0.97 7.96
C LYS A 191 -4.26 -0.81 9.38
N CYS A 192 -3.19 -0.03 9.53
CA CYS A 192 -2.51 0.19 10.81
C CYS A 192 -3.20 1.28 11.64
N ARG A 193 -2.85 1.37 12.92
CA ARG A 193 -3.16 2.50 13.81
C ARG A 193 -1.86 3.17 14.24
N HIS A 194 -1.88 4.47 14.48
CA HIS A 194 -0.70 5.19 14.93
C HIS A 194 -1.02 6.26 15.97
N SER A 195 -0.02 6.53 16.81
CA SER A 195 -0.06 7.53 17.89
C SER A 195 1.09 8.54 17.78
N PHE A 196 1.64 8.75 16.58
CA PHE A 196 2.70 9.71 16.29
C PHE A 196 2.21 10.76 15.29
N GLU A 197 2.85 11.93 15.25
CA GLU A 197 2.35 13.05 14.45
C GLU A 197 3.12 13.23 13.14
N GLU A 198 4.33 12.69 13.05
CA GLU A 198 5.24 12.97 11.96
C GLU A 198 6.00 11.74 11.46
N ILE A 199 6.12 11.62 10.13
CA ILE A 199 7.09 10.73 9.48
C ILE A 199 8.16 11.59 8.84
N THR A 200 9.40 11.46 9.33
CA THR A 200 10.57 12.14 8.75
C THR A 200 11.57 11.11 8.24
N SER A 201 11.95 11.19 6.96
CA SER A 201 12.98 10.32 6.37
C SER A 201 13.71 10.96 5.18
N SER A 202 15.02 10.76 5.10
CA SER A 202 15.87 11.22 4.00
C SER A 202 16.18 10.15 2.95
N SER A 203 15.97 8.87 3.27
CA SER A 203 16.27 7.73 2.37
C SER A 203 15.04 7.13 1.69
N LEU A 204 13.84 7.44 2.19
CA LEU A 204 12.60 6.86 1.70
C LEU A 204 12.32 7.25 0.25
N LYS A 205 12.10 6.26 -0.62
CA LYS A 205 11.78 6.40 -2.04
C LYS A 205 10.31 6.09 -2.33
N ARG A 206 9.71 5.15 -1.59
CA ARG A 206 8.34 4.70 -1.78
C ARG A 206 7.58 4.69 -0.45
N LEU A 207 6.52 5.50 -0.35
CA LEU A 207 5.64 5.54 0.81
C LEU A 207 4.22 5.11 0.43
N ILE A 208 3.72 4.06 1.07
CA ILE A 208 2.34 3.61 0.96
C ILE A 208 1.67 3.66 2.32
N ILE A 209 0.60 4.44 2.40
CA ILE A 209 -0.29 4.53 3.54
C ILE A 209 -1.69 4.15 3.03
N ASP A 210 -2.21 3.01 3.46
CA ASP A 210 -3.57 2.59 3.14
C ASP A 210 -4.36 2.34 4.42
N THR A 211 -5.39 3.16 4.64
CA THR A 211 -6.33 2.95 5.75
C THR A 211 -5.63 3.02 7.13
N LEU A 212 -4.73 3.99 7.29
CA LEU A 212 -4.04 4.27 8.54
C LEU A 212 -4.95 5.07 9.49
N VAL A 213 -5.14 4.62 10.73
CA VAL A 213 -5.97 5.29 11.75
C VAL A 213 -5.10 6.14 12.66
N ASN A 214 -5.46 7.41 12.82
CA ASN A 214 -4.80 8.34 13.73
C ASN A 214 -5.49 8.33 15.10
N GLU A 215 -4.78 7.86 16.13
CA GLU A 215 -5.29 7.77 17.49
C GLU A 215 -5.08 9.08 18.28
N THR A 216 -4.17 9.96 17.85
CA THR A 216 -3.95 11.25 18.53
C THR A 216 -5.04 12.25 18.17
N GLY A 217 -5.63 12.10 16.99
CA GLY A 217 -6.53 13.09 16.39
C GLY A 217 -5.80 14.35 15.92
N ASN A 218 -4.49 14.48 16.14
CA ASN A 218 -3.71 15.66 15.79
C ASN A 218 -3.41 15.73 14.29
N HIS A 219 -2.88 16.88 13.86
CA HIS A 219 -2.44 17.08 12.49
C HIS A 219 -1.28 16.13 12.14
N PHE A 220 -1.38 15.44 11.01
CA PHE A 220 -0.35 14.47 10.60
C PHE A 220 0.58 15.06 9.53
N VAL A 221 1.88 14.89 9.69
CA VAL A 221 2.89 15.51 8.82
C VAL A 221 3.81 14.46 8.21
N ILE A 222 4.04 14.55 6.91
CA ILE A 222 5.03 13.73 6.19
C ILE A 222 6.14 14.67 5.70
N ARG A 223 7.36 14.51 6.21
CA ARG A 223 8.55 15.25 5.78
C ARG A 223 9.57 14.31 5.15
N THR A 224 9.71 14.36 3.84
CA THR A 224 10.63 13.45 3.15
C THR A 224 11.35 14.15 1.99
N THR A 225 12.64 13.87 1.82
CA THR A 225 13.45 14.56 0.81
C THR A 225 13.73 13.76 -0.46
N SER A 226 13.35 12.48 -0.49
CA SER A 226 13.76 11.54 -1.54
C SER A 226 12.62 10.67 -2.09
N VAL A 227 11.37 10.94 -1.68
CA VAL A 227 10.22 10.11 -2.05
C VAL A 227 9.85 10.35 -3.51
N VAL A 228 9.91 9.28 -4.30
CA VAL A 228 9.58 9.25 -5.73
C VAL A 228 8.12 8.84 -5.95
N TYR A 229 7.60 7.98 -5.08
CA TYR A 229 6.22 7.47 -5.14
C TYR A 229 5.52 7.60 -3.80
N LEU A 230 4.39 8.31 -3.81
CA LEU A 230 3.50 8.45 -2.65
C LEU A 230 2.13 7.87 -2.96
N GLN A 231 1.64 6.97 -2.11
CA GLN A 231 0.25 6.54 -2.12
C GLN A 231 -0.34 6.71 -0.73
N MET A 232 -1.44 7.43 -0.63
CA MET A 232 -2.09 7.71 0.64
C MET A 232 -3.61 7.55 0.52
N THR A 233 -4.19 6.67 1.33
CA THR A 233 -5.64 6.52 1.50
C THR A 233 -6.00 6.78 2.96
N VAL A 234 -6.66 7.91 3.21
CA VAL A 234 -6.99 8.41 4.55
C VAL A 234 -8.49 8.65 4.69
N SER A 235 -8.97 8.67 5.93
CA SER A 235 -10.40 8.86 6.23
C SER A 235 -10.61 10.16 7.00
N SER A 236 -11.64 10.92 6.63
CA SER A 236 -11.98 12.19 7.32
C SER A 236 -12.26 11.98 8.81
N VAL A 237 -12.74 10.79 9.18
CA VAL A 237 -13.03 10.41 10.58
C VAL A 237 -11.78 10.48 11.46
N TRP A 238 -10.60 10.14 10.92
CA TRP A 238 -9.36 10.04 11.70
C TRP A 238 -8.42 11.23 11.47
N TYR A 239 -8.60 11.98 10.39
CA TYR A 239 -7.72 13.10 10.03
C TYR A 239 -8.51 14.41 9.87
N SER A 240 -9.44 14.65 10.79
CA SER A 240 -10.23 15.89 10.83
C SER A 240 -9.35 17.14 10.94
N ASN A 241 -8.26 17.06 11.69
CA ASN A 241 -7.28 18.14 11.83
C ASN A 241 -6.37 18.32 10.60
N GLY A 242 -6.43 17.41 9.62
CA GLY A 242 -5.72 17.51 8.35
C GLY A 242 -4.40 16.78 8.29
N ILE A 243 -3.79 16.85 7.10
CA ILE A 243 -2.52 16.22 6.76
C ILE A 243 -1.72 17.22 5.92
N SER A 244 -0.41 17.28 6.15
CA SER A 244 0.53 18.02 5.29
C SER A 244 1.62 17.11 4.78
N VAL A 245 1.98 17.32 3.51
CA VAL A 245 2.94 16.51 2.77
C VAL A 245 4.06 17.44 2.30
N HIS A 246 5.11 17.54 3.10
CA HIS A 246 6.30 18.31 2.75
C HIS A 246 7.31 17.39 2.07
N VAL A 247 7.18 17.29 0.75
CA VAL A 247 8.10 16.51 -0.09
C VAL A 247 8.87 17.47 -0.98
N THR A 248 10.13 17.14 -1.24
CA THR A 248 10.96 17.86 -2.22
C THR A 248 10.46 17.62 -3.65
N ASP A 249 11.06 18.30 -4.64
CA ASP A 249 10.78 18.09 -6.07
C ASP A 249 11.16 16.69 -6.59
N SER A 250 11.53 15.75 -5.71
CA SER A 250 11.79 14.34 -6.04
C SER A 250 10.52 13.53 -6.36
N LEU A 251 9.34 14.01 -5.96
CA LEU A 251 8.08 13.28 -6.09
C LEU A 251 7.59 13.24 -7.55
N VAL A 252 7.69 12.05 -8.17
CA VAL A 252 7.29 11.83 -9.56
C VAL A 252 5.81 11.46 -9.68
N LYS A 253 5.30 10.64 -8.74
CA LYS A 253 3.93 10.14 -8.77
C LYS A 253 3.29 10.13 -7.39
N ALA A 254 2.09 10.71 -7.30
CA ALA A 254 1.29 10.72 -6.10
C ALA A 254 -0.13 10.18 -6.35
N PHE A 255 -0.61 9.33 -5.45
CA PHE A 255 -1.98 8.85 -5.39
C PHE A 255 -2.57 9.23 -4.04
N ILE A 256 -3.60 10.08 -4.02
CA ILE A 256 -4.26 10.54 -2.80
C ILE A 256 -5.74 10.18 -2.86
N HIS A 257 -6.20 9.43 -1.87
CA HIS A 257 -7.59 9.05 -1.71
C HIS A 257 -8.12 9.51 -0.36
N LEU A 258 -9.08 10.41 -0.41
CA LEU A 258 -9.81 10.92 0.75
C LEU A 258 -11.14 10.18 0.89
N ARG A 259 -11.30 9.37 1.94
CA ARG A 259 -12.55 8.68 2.25
C ARG A 259 -13.41 9.51 3.19
N CYS A 260 -14.64 9.79 2.77
CA CYS A 260 -15.61 10.61 3.49
C CYS A 260 -16.78 9.76 4.02
N LYS A 261 -16.50 8.74 4.84
CA LYS A 261 -17.55 7.92 5.47
C LYS A 261 -18.09 8.65 6.71
N GLY A 262 -19.25 9.29 6.61
CA GLY A 262 -19.94 9.93 7.74
C GLY A 262 -19.44 11.33 8.13
N GLY A 263 -18.58 11.95 7.31
CA GLY A 263 -18.09 13.32 7.49
C GLY A 263 -17.38 13.83 6.22
N THR A 264 -16.84 15.04 6.25
CA THR A 264 -16.11 15.65 5.13
C THR A 264 -14.79 16.23 5.62
N PHE A 265 -13.72 16.10 4.83
CA PHE A 265 -12.52 16.93 5.04
C PHE A 265 -12.90 18.40 4.82
N SER A 266 -12.42 19.31 5.66
CA SER A 266 -12.63 20.74 5.41
C SER A 266 -11.97 21.16 4.09
N LEU A 267 -12.57 22.14 3.42
CA LEU A 267 -12.11 22.61 2.11
C LEU A 267 -10.68 23.13 2.16
N ASP A 268 -10.32 23.83 3.23
CA ASP A 268 -8.98 24.38 3.44
C ASP A 268 -7.91 23.28 3.53
N LYS A 269 -8.23 22.14 4.16
CA LYS A 269 -7.31 21.01 4.28
C LYS A 269 -7.15 20.27 2.96
N GLN A 270 -8.22 20.14 2.19
CA GLN A 270 -8.13 19.60 0.82
C GLN A 270 -7.26 20.52 -0.05
N ARG A 271 -7.45 21.84 0.04
CA ARG A 271 -6.65 22.84 -0.68
C ARG A 271 -5.18 22.83 -0.26
N SER A 272 -4.90 22.73 1.04
CA SER A 272 -3.53 22.61 1.55
C SER A 272 -2.81 21.39 0.97
N LEU A 273 -3.48 20.23 0.89
CA LEU A 273 -2.91 19.04 0.26
C LEU A 273 -2.64 19.23 -1.25
N LEU A 274 -3.49 19.99 -1.95
CA LEU A 274 -3.27 20.31 -3.36
C LEU A 274 -2.05 21.23 -3.54
N VAL A 275 -1.84 22.18 -2.63
CA VAL A 275 -0.66 23.04 -2.61
C VAL A 275 0.60 22.22 -2.39
N ASP A 276 0.58 21.30 -1.43
CA ASP A 276 1.71 20.40 -1.13
C ASP A 276 2.12 19.51 -2.32
N LEU A 277 1.20 19.23 -3.24
CA LEU A 277 1.39 18.31 -4.37
C LEU A 277 1.48 19.04 -5.72
N CYS A 278 1.63 20.37 -5.74
CA CYS A 278 1.52 21.17 -6.96
C CYS A 278 2.62 20.86 -8.01
N ASN A 279 3.79 20.41 -7.57
CA ASN A 279 4.93 20.13 -8.45
C ASN A 279 4.95 18.70 -9.02
N VAL A 280 3.98 17.84 -8.69
CA VAL A 280 4.02 16.42 -9.06
C VAL A 280 3.66 16.20 -10.55
N PRO A 281 4.50 15.50 -11.34
CA PRO A 281 4.22 15.20 -12.75
C PRO A 281 2.99 14.31 -13.00
N THR A 282 2.79 13.29 -12.15
CA THR A 282 1.67 12.35 -12.24
C THR A 282 0.86 12.34 -10.96
N LEU A 283 -0.33 12.92 -10.99
CA LEU A 283 -1.20 13.03 -9.83
C LEU A 283 -2.51 12.28 -10.02
N VAL A 284 -2.84 11.42 -9.06
CA VAL A 284 -4.13 10.73 -9.00
C VAL A 284 -4.84 11.16 -7.72
N LEU A 285 -6.02 11.75 -7.86
CA LEU A 285 -6.83 12.23 -6.75
C LEU A 285 -8.15 11.47 -6.72
N ARG A 286 -8.55 11.03 -5.53
CA ARG A 286 -9.82 10.34 -5.30
C ARG A 286 -10.60 10.93 -4.14
N GLY A 287 -11.88 11.18 -4.35
CA GLY A 287 -12.80 11.65 -3.31
C GLY A 287 -12.73 13.15 -2.96
N PHE A 288 -12.14 13.98 -3.83
CA PHE A 288 -12.08 15.44 -3.64
C PHE A 288 -13.42 16.12 -3.97
N GLN A 289 -13.74 17.17 -3.21
CA GLN A 289 -14.99 17.94 -3.37
C GLN A 289 -14.88 19.06 -4.40
N THR A 290 -16.01 19.45 -4.97
CA THR A 290 -16.10 20.47 -6.02
C THR A 290 -15.56 21.81 -5.54
N LYS A 291 -16.02 22.27 -4.38
CA LYS A 291 -15.60 23.56 -3.82
C LYS A 291 -14.11 23.62 -3.46
N ALA A 292 -13.47 22.48 -3.17
CA ALA A 292 -12.05 22.45 -2.86
C ALA A 292 -11.18 22.73 -4.11
N MET A 293 -11.69 22.41 -5.30
CA MET A 293 -11.02 22.63 -6.58
C MET A 293 -11.50 23.88 -7.31
N LEU A 294 -12.56 24.52 -6.82
CA LEU A 294 -13.06 25.79 -7.36
C LEU A 294 -12.11 26.92 -6.94
N VAL A 295 -11.71 27.73 -7.93
CA VAL A 295 -10.92 28.95 -7.72
C VAL A 295 -11.88 30.13 -7.68
N GLU A 296 -12.04 30.72 -6.50
CA GLU A 296 -12.75 31.99 -6.34
C GLU A 296 -11.76 33.16 -6.50
N GLU A 297 -12.22 34.32 -6.95
CA GLU A 297 -11.36 35.44 -7.41
C GLU A 297 -10.39 36.00 -6.34
N SER A 298 -10.58 35.66 -5.06
CA SER A 298 -9.67 36.02 -3.95
C SER A 298 -8.69 34.92 -3.53
N ASP A 299 -8.81 33.70 -4.04
CA ASP A 299 -8.05 32.54 -3.57
C ASP A 299 -6.82 32.27 -4.43
N LYS A 300 -5.63 32.23 -3.80
CA LYS A 300 -4.38 31.78 -4.43
C LYS A 300 -4.42 30.26 -4.61
N PHE A 301 -5.10 29.78 -5.66
CA PHE A 301 -5.07 28.37 -6.03
C PHE A 301 -3.67 27.96 -6.54
N PRO A 302 -3.18 26.76 -6.23
CA PRO A 302 -1.85 26.33 -6.66
C PRO A 302 -1.76 26.18 -8.18
N VAL A 303 -0.63 26.60 -8.74
CA VAL A 303 -0.29 26.39 -10.16
C VAL A 303 0.53 25.11 -10.30
N PHE A 304 0.01 24.15 -11.06
CA PHE A 304 0.59 22.83 -11.29
C PHE A 304 1.57 22.85 -12.47
N ARG A 305 2.74 23.46 -12.27
CA ARG A 305 3.71 23.77 -13.35
C ARG A 305 4.28 22.53 -14.06
N ASN A 306 4.50 21.45 -13.32
CA ASN A 306 5.19 20.25 -13.84
C ASN A 306 4.24 19.10 -14.20
N MET A 307 2.94 19.26 -13.95
CA MET A 307 1.97 18.18 -14.09
C MET A 307 1.75 17.84 -15.57
N LYS A 308 1.94 16.57 -15.92
CA LYS A 308 1.77 16.04 -17.28
C LYS A 308 0.55 15.14 -17.40
N THR A 309 0.23 14.39 -16.35
CA THR A 309 -0.86 13.43 -16.34
C THR A 309 -1.66 13.57 -15.06
N MET A 310 -2.97 13.67 -15.18
CA MET A 310 -3.87 13.75 -14.04
C MET A 310 -4.96 12.70 -14.14
N SER A 311 -5.28 12.05 -13.02
CA SER A 311 -6.46 11.20 -12.91
C SER A 311 -7.32 11.66 -11.73
N LEU A 312 -8.58 11.95 -11.99
CA LEU A 312 -9.59 12.20 -10.98
C LEU A 312 -10.47 10.96 -10.90
N ALA A 313 -10.66 10.40 -9.71
CA ALA A 313 -11.50 9.23 -9.48
C ALA A 313 -12.53 9.54 -8.40
N GLU A 314 -13.81 9.28 -8.64
CA GLU A 314 -14.87 9.52 -7.63
C GLU A 314 -14.81 10.94 -7.01
N CYS A 315 -14.31 11.92 -7.77
CA CYS A 315 -14.30 13.33 -7.41
C CYS A 315 -15.60 14.01 -7.85
N PHE A 316 -15.92 15.16 -7.25
CA PHE A 316 -17.12 15.94 -7.56
C PHE A 316 -18.43 15.18 -7.30
N LEU A 317 -18.45 14.27 -6.32
CA LEU A 317 -19.64 13.49 -5.93
C LEU A 317 -20.50 14.18 -4.86
N ASP A 318 -20.26 15.47 -4.63
CA ASP A 318 -21.07 16.34 -3.78
C ASP A 318 -22.35 16.80 -4.48
N LYS A 319 -23.22 17.47 -3.72
CA LYS A 319 -24.55 17.92 -4.16
C LYS A 319 -24.52 19.15 -5.08
N CYS A 320 -23.35 19.60 -5.51
CA CYS A 320 -23.21 20.72 -6.43
C CYS A 320 -23.88 20.41 -7.79
N HIS A 321 -24.38 21.44 -8.47
CA HIS A 321 -24.87 21.29 -9.84
C HIS A 321 -23.72 20.96 -10.80
N LEU A 322 -24.02 20.27 -11.90
CA LEU A 322 -23.03 19.87 -12.91
C LEU A 322 -22.19 21.06 -13.39
N TYR A 323 -22.82 22.23 -13.58
CA TYR A 323 -22.11 23.45 -13.99
C TYR A 323 -20.99 23.85 -13.01
N ALA A 324 -21.26 23.88 -11.71
CA ALA A 324 -20.24 24.19 -10.71
C ALA A 324 -19.10 23.15 -10.68
N LYS A 325 -19.41 21.88 -10.97
CA LYS A 325 -18.42 20.80 -11.10
C LYS A 325 -17.52 21.01 -12.32
N LEU A 326 -18.11 21.39 -13.43
CA LEU A 326 -17.41 21.74 -14.66
C LEU A 326 -16.56 23.00 -14.50
N GLU A 327 -17.07 24.01 -13.78
CA GLU A 327 -16.32 25.23 -13.45
C GLU A 327 -15.10 24.91 -12.58
N ALA A 328 -15.26 24.10 -11.54
CA ALA A 328 -14.14 23.65 -10.71
C ALA A 328 -13.09 22.87 -11.52
N LEU A 329 -13.54 21.98 -12.42
CA LEU A 329 -12.64 21.28 -13.33
C LEU A 329 -11.92 22.27 -14.26
N GLY A 330 -12.64 23.22 -14.85
CA GLY A 330 -12.08 24.24 -15.73
C GLY A 330 -11.03 25.08 -15.02
N SER A 331 -11.34 25.60 -13.83
CA SER A 331 -10.42 26.42 -13.05
C SER A 331 -9.17 25.64 -12.64
N PHE A 332 -9.30 24.35 -12.34
CA PHE A 332 -8.15 23.48 -12.10
C PHE A 332 -7.28 23.36 -13.36
N LEU A 333 -7.88 23.13 -14.53
CA LEU A 333 -7.18 22.97 -15.80
C LEU A 333 -6.44 24.24 -16.25
N GLN A 334 -7.01 25.43 -16.01
CA GLN A 334 -6.33 26.71 -16.21
C GLN A 334 -5.04 26.82 -15.39
N ASN A 335 -5.02 26.24 -14.19
CA ASN A 335 -3.86 26.23 -13.31
C ASN A 335 -2.87 25.08 -13.60
N ALA A 336 -3.11 24.25 -14.62
CA ALA A 336 -2.26 23.12 -15.00
C ALA A 336 -1.77 23.26 -16.46
N PRO A 337 -0.89 24.24 -16.77
CA PRO A 337 -0.56 24.61 -18.15
C PRO A 337 0.16 23.52 -18.95
N CYS A 338 0.86 22.61 -18.28
CA CYS A 338 1.65 21.54 -18.91
C CYS A 338 0.92 20.19 -18.99
N LEU A 339 -0.35 20.14 -18.58
CA LEU A 339 -1.12 18.90 -18.56
C LEU A 339 -1.35 18.38 -19.98
N LYS A 340 -1.03 17.10 -20.22
CA LYS A 340 -1.15 16.45 -21.54
C LYS A 340 -2.32 15.47 -21.62
N LYS A 341 -2.59 14.78 -20.51
CA LYS A 341 -3.68 13.78 -20.40
C LYS A 341 -4.44 13.96 -19.08
N LEU A 342 -5.76 14.03 -19.18
CA LEU A 342 -6.68 13.96 -18.04
C LEU A 342 -7.51 12.67 -18.14
N THR A 343 -7.64 11.95 -17.03
CA THR A 343 -8.55 10.80 -16.89
C THR A 343 -9.59 11.08 -15.82
N LEU A 344 -10.87 10.95 -16.14
CA LEU A 344 -12.01 11.09 -15.22
C LEU A 344 -12.62 9.71 -15.00
N LEU A 345 -12.51 9.15 -13.80
CA LEU A 345 -13.02 7.83 -13.44
C LEU A 345 -14.22 7.95 -12.50
N CYS A 346 -15.43 7.65 -12.98
CA CYS A 346 -16.67 7.72 -12.19
C CYS A 346 -16.83 9.05 -11.44
N CYS A 347 -16.54 10.16 -12.10
CA CYS A 347 -16.62 11.51 -11.54
C CYS A 347 -17.99 12.15 -11.79
N MET A 348 -18.30 13.20 -11.02
CA MET A 348 -19.45 14.12 -11.17
C MET A 348 -20.85 13.53 -10.92
N PHE A 349 -21.06 12.25 -11.19
CA PHE A 349 -22.34 11.57 -10.99
C PHE A 349 -22.18 10.40 -10.02
N ARG A 350 -23.16 10.22 -9.12
CA ARG A 350 -23.23 9.02 -8.30
C ARG A 350 -23.92 7.92 -9.08
N THR A 351 -23.24 6.79 -9.21
CA THR A 351 -23.81 5.56 -9.74
C THR A 351 -24.57 4.86 -8.61
N ASP A 352 -25.86 5.17 -8.47
CA ASP A 352 -26.73 4.44 -7.54
C ASP A 352 -27.11 3.10 -8.18
N SER A 353 -26.63 1.99 -7.63
CA SER A 353 -26.90 0.61 -8.11
C SER A 353 -28.37 0.17 -8.00
N THR A 354 -29.26 1.05 -7.54
CA THR A 354 -30.70 0.77 -7.34
C THR A 354 -31.59 1.42 -8.40
N MET A 355 -31.05 2.28 -9.27
CA MET A 355 -31.82 2.90 -10.34
C MET A 355 -31.92 1.96 -11.55
N LYS A 356 -32.71 0.89 -11.42
CA LYS A 356 -33.33 0.25 -12.60
C LYS A 356 -34.24 1.30 -13.26
N GLY A 357 -33.72 1.88 -14.34
CA GLY A 357 -34.31 2.87 -15.25
C GLY A 357 -35.77 3.28 -15.04
N GLN A 358 -35.97 4.49 -14.53
CA GLN A 358 -36.92 5.41 -15.16
C GLN A 358 -36.13 6.43 -15.98
N ILE A 359 -36.16 6.25 -17.30
CA ILE A 359 -35.65 7.22 -18.27
C ILE A 359 -36.59 8.43 -18.24
N LEU A 360 -36.37 9.35 -17.31
CA LEU A 360 -36.90 10.70 -17.43
C LEU A 360 -35.97 11.46 -18.37
N ARG A 361 -36.33 11.48 -19.66
CA ARG A 361 -35.88 12.52 -20.59
C ARG A 361 -36.36 13.87 -20.04
N LYS A 362 -35.60 14.46 -19.12
CA LYS A 362 -35.70 15.90 -18.86
C LYS A 362 -34.94 16.57 -19.98
N SER A 363 -35.63 17.37 -20.78
CA SER A 363 -35.04 18.23 -21.80
C SER A 363 -33.89 19.02 -21.18
N ILE A 364 -32.69 18.85 -21.74
CA ILE A 364 -31.47 19.45 -21.23
C ILE A 364 -31.33 20.82 -21.89
N SER A 365 -31.83 21.86 -21.23
CA SER A 365 -31.46 23.22 -21.55
C SER A 365 -30.22 23.58 -20.74
N LEU A 366 -29.03 23.49 -21.35
CA LEU A 366 -27.85 24.15 -20.80
C LEU A 366 -28.06 25.66 -20.97
N PRO A 367 -28.25 26.45 -19.89
CA PRO A 367 -28.44 27.89 -20.04
C PRO A 367 -27.26 28.47 -20.83
N HIS A 368 -27.58 29.27 -21.85
CA HIS A 368 -26.62 30.03 -22.64
C HIS A 368 -26.01 31.15 -21.78
N HIS A 369 -25.18 30.80 -20.82
CA HIS A 369 -24.26 31.76 -20.24
C HIS A 369 -23.02 31.81 -21.11
N HIS A 370 -22.58 33.03 -21.45
CA HIS A 370 -21.36 33.31 -22.21
C HIS A 370 -20.20 32.54 -21.58
N GLY A 371 -19.86 31.40 -22.19
CA GLY A 371 -19.04 30.38 -21.56
C GLY A 371 -17.60 30.87 -21.45
N ARG A 372 -17.11 31.04 -20.21
CA ARG A 372 -15.67 31.15 -19.96
C ARG A 372 -15.02 29.89 -20.55
N THR A 373 -14.25 30.06 -21.62
CA THR A 373 -13.41 29.00 -22.16
C THR A 373 -12.18 28.88 -21.27
N PHE A 374 -11.79 27.66 -20.95
CA PHE A 374 -10.65 27.41 -20.07
C PHE A 374 -9.45 27.04 -20.95
N GLN A 375 -8.31 27.66 -20.70
CA GLN A 375 -7.10 27.42 -21.48
C GLN A 375 -6.22 26.37 -20.79
N CYS A 376 -6.00 25.25 -21.47
CA CYS A 376 -5.00 24.25 -21.09
C CYS A 376 -4.25 23.83 -22.38
N PRO A 377 -3.24 24.60 -22.80
CA PRO A 377 -2.73 24.57 -24.18
C PRO A 377 -2.05 23.25 -24.54
N MET A 378 -1.53 22.51 -23.55
CA MET A 378 -0.83 21.24 -23.78
C MET A 378 -1.74 20.02 -23.71
N LEU A 379 -3.02 20.19 -23.37
CA LEU A 379 -3.96 19.08 -23.17
C LEU A 379 -4.35 18.48 -24.52
N LYS A 380 -3.99 17.21 -24.73
CA LYS A 380 -4.24 16.51 -25.99
C LYS A 380 -5.48 15.62 -25.89
N SER A 381 -5.64 14.95 -24.76
CA SER A 381 -6.68 13.94 -24.59
C SER A 381 -7.33 13.98 -23.20
N ILE A 382 -8.65 13.79 -23.18
CA ILE A 382 -9.43 13.50 -21.97
C ILE A 382 -10.01 12.10 -22.11
N GLU A 383 -9.78 11.25 -21.13
CA GLU A 383 -10.37 9.92 -21.05
C GLU A 383 -11.45 9.93 -19.96
N VAL A 384 -12.70 9.67 -20.34
CA VAL A 384 -13.83 9.56 -19.41
C VAL A 384 -14.18 8.08 -19.27
N VAL A 385 -13.95 7.57 -18.06
CA VAL A 385 -14.24 6.18 -17.68
C VAL A 385 -15.51 6.17 -16.84
N TYR A 386 -16.53 5.44 -17.30
CA TYR A 386 -17.88 5.47 -16.73
C TYR A 386 -18.49 4.07 -16.55
N GLN A 387 -19.61 4.00 -15.83
CA GLN A 387 -20.41 2.79 -15.57
C GLN A 387 -21.77 2.85 -16.28
N ALA A 388 -22.39 1.66 -16.46
CA ALA A 388 -23.46 1.38 -17.43
C ALA A 388 -24.74 2.23 -17.35
N ASP A 389 -25.02 2.93 -16.24
CA ASP A 389 -26.34 3.56 -16.00
C ASP A 389 -26.36 5.10 -16.22
N LEU A 390 -25.37 5.68 -16.91
CA LEU A 390 -25.20 7.13 -16.99
C LEU A 390 -25.54 7.79 -18.34
N ASP A 391 -26.11 7.09 -19.33
CA ASP A 391 -26.16 7.56 -20.73
C ASP A 391 -26.59 9.04 -20.93
N ASN A 392 -27.71 9.49 -20.34
CA ASN A 392 -28.14 10.89 -20.48
C ASN A 392 -27.18 11.87 -19.78
N GLN A 393 -26.69 11.53 -18.58
CA GLN A 393 -25.75 12.35 -17.81
C GLN A 393 -24.36 12.41 -18.45
N LEU A 394 -23.96 11.32 -19.12
CA LEU A 394 -22.73 11.23 -19.89
C LEU A 394 -22.79 12.17 -21.09
N THR A 395 -23.91 12.22 -21.81
CA THR A 395 -24.06 13.19 -22.92
C THR A 395 -23.96 14.63 -22.44
N GLU A 396 -24.59 14.99 -21.32
CA GLU A 396 -24.45 16.33 -20.71
C GLU A 396 -23.00 16.68 -20.37
N LEU A 397 -22.28 15.74 -19.75
CA LEU A 397 -20.88 15.90 -19.38
C LEU A 397 -20.00 16.11 -20.60
N LEU A 398 -20.17 15.29 -21.64
CA LEU A 398 -19.40 15.39 -22.88
C LEU A 398 -19.64 16.73 -23.59
N TRP A 399 -20.90 17.17 -23.67
CA TRP A 399 -21.24 18.49 -24.20
C TRP A 399 -20.65 19.62 -23.36
N GLY A 400 -20.68 19.50 -22.03
CA GLY A 400 -20.07 20.47 -21.11
C GLY A 400 -18.56 20.57 -21.28
N ILE A 401 -17.85 19.44 -21.30
CA ILE A 401 -16.40 19.38 -21.51
C ILE A 401 -16.02 19.94 -22.88
N GLY A 402 -16.73 19.54 -23.94
CA GLY A 402 -16.47 20.01 -25.31
C GLY A 402 -16.65 21.53 -25.46
N ARG A 403 -17.61 22.13 -24.76
CA ARG A 403 -17.80 23.60 -24.75
C ARG A 403 -16.67 24.33 -24.02
N ILE A 404 -16.16 23.75 -22.94
CA ILE A 404 -15.08 24.32 -22.13
C ILE A 404 -13.71 24.16 -22.82
N LEU A 405 -13.52 23.06 -23.56
CA LEU A 405 -12.26 22.65 -24.19
C LEU A 405 -12.48 22.15 -25.63
N PRO A 406 -12.66 23.04 -26.62
CA PRO A 406 -13.08 22.66 -27.97
C PRO A 406 -12.03 21.88 -28.79
N ASN A 407 -10.75 21.94 -28.43
CA ASN A 407 -9.64 21.39 -29.21
C ASN A 407 -9.05 20.08 -28.65
N VAL A 408 -9.77 19.35 -27.81
CA VAL A 408 -9.26 18.18 -27.07
C VAL A 408 -9.96 16.90 -27.51
N SER A 409 -9.20 15.82 -27.74
CA SER A 409 -9.81 14.52 -28.07
C SER A 409 -10.43 13.89 -26.82
N ILE A 410 -11.72 13.58 -26.85
CA ILE A 410 -12.41 12.91 -25.74
C ILE A 410 -12.57 11.42 -26.08
N THR A 411 -12.04 10.55 -25.24
CA THR A 411 -12.18 9.09 -25.34
C THR A 411 -13.10 8.59 -24.24
N LEU A 412 -14.04 7.72 -24.59
CA LEU A 412 -14.97 7.07 -23.67
C LEU A 412 -14.54 5.62 -23.45
N THR A 413 -14.31 5.26 -22.19
CA THR A 413 -13.93 3.90 -21.82
C THR A 413 -14.98 3.33 -20.86
N TYR A 414 -15.58 2.21 -21.23
CA TYR A 414 -16.49 1.48 -20.36
C TYR A 414 -15.69 0.56 -19.41
N ARG A 415 -16.03 0.56 -18.11
CA ARG A 415 -15.36 -0.32 -17.11
C ARG A 415 -16.38 -1.06 -16.25
N LEU A 416 -16.38 -2.39 -16.36
CA LEU A 416 -16.96 -3.29 -15.36
C LEU A 416 -16.00 -3.35 -14.17
N LEU A 417 -16.46 -3.07 -12.96
CA LEU A 417 -15.68 -3.31 -11.73
C LEU A 417 -16.05 -4.70 -11.20
N ASP A 418 -15.05 -5.57 -11.08
CA ASP A 418 -15.10 -6.81 -10.29
C ASP A 418 -14.93 -6.53 -8.79
#